data_AF-A0A812PBC7-F1
#
_entry.id   AF-A0A812PBC7-F1
#
_cell.length_a   1.000
_cell.length_b   1.000
_cell.length_c   1.000
_cell.angle_alpha   90.00
_cell.angle_beta   90.00
_cell.angle_gamma   90.00
#
_symmetry.space_group_name_H-M   'P 1'
#
loop_
_entity.id
_entity.type
_entity.pdbx_description
1 polymer ?
#
loop_
_entity_poly.entity_id
_entity_poly.type
_entity_poly.pdbx_seq_one_letter_code
_entity_poly.pdbx_strand_id
1 'polypeptide(L)'
;MPEEQAFAKFRIPGSHIFFASPSGLSVAFVNLKPLVPGHVLVTPRRVAPRLADLSEEEFDDLFCTVRVVQAMVERYYGAEASRLGIQDGPDAGQSVPHVHVHILPIPSQPVDSTL
;
A
#
# COMPACT_ATOMS: atom_id res chain seq x y z
N MET A 1 -18.45 3.61 0.35
CA MET A 1 -17.11 3.64 -0.29
C MET A 1 -16.25 4.58 0.53
N PRO A 2 -14.97 4.27 0.80
CA PRO A 2 -14.08 5.19 1.50
C PRO A 2 -14.02 6.55 0.80
N GLU A 3 -13.85 7.63 1.56
CA GLU A 3 -13.57 8.96 1.01
C GLU A 3 -12.26 8.96 0.20
N GLU A 4 -12.09 9.94 -0.71
CA GLU A 4 -10.86 10.11 -1.48
C GLU A 4 -9.61 10.17 -0.59
N GLN A 5 -8.48 9.69 -1.11
CA GLN A 5 -7.18 9.79 -0.42
C GLN A 5 -6.23 10.71 -1.19
N ALA A 6 -5.58 11.64 -0.48
CA ALA A 6 -4.47 12.41 -1.03
C ALA A 6 -3.21 11.55 -1.15
N PHE A 7 -2.55 11.55 -2.31
CA PHE A 7 -1.30 10.85 -2.53
C PHE A 7 -0.24 11.81 -3.08
N ALA A 8 0.36 12.60 -2.17
CA ALA A 8 1.04 13.85 -2.50
C ALA A 8 0.14 14.78 -3.33
N LYS A 9 0.53 15.11 -4.56
CA LYS A 9 -0.27 15.93 -5.48
C LYS A 9 -1.40 15.16 -6.17
N PHE A 10 -1.42 13.84 -6.07
CA PHE A 10 -2.42 12.99 -6.72
C PHE A 10 -3.62 12.76 -5.80
N ARG A 11 -4.74 12.34 -6.38
CA ARG A 11 -5.93 11.90 -5.65
C ARG A 11 -6.24 10.47 -6.03
N ILE A 12 -6.41 9.62 -5.02
CA ILE A 12 -6.85 8.25 -5.19
C ILE A 12 -8.37 8.24 -5.00
N PRO A 13 -9.15 7.89 -6.03
CA PRO A 13 -10.59 7.78 -5.90
C PRO A 13 -10.96 6.71 -4.87
N GLY A 14 -12.03 6.93 -4.11
CA GLY A 14 -12.53 5.97 -3.13
C GLY A 14 -12.84 4.58 -3.70
N SER A 15 -13.10 4.47 -5.01
CA SER A 15 -13.29 3.20 -5.71
C SER A 15 -12.02 2.33 -5.82
N HIS A 16 -10.84 2.92 -5.63
CA HIS A 16 -9.56 2.22 -5.67
C HIS A 16 -9.06 1.86 -4.26
N ILE A 17 -9.70 2.40 -3.22
CA ILE A 17 -9.39 2.14 -1.81
C ILE A 17 -10.24 0.97 -1.35
N PHE A 18 -9.59 -0.14 -1.02
CA PHE A 18 -10.28 -1.37 -0.61
C PHE A 18 -10.18 -1.61 0.92
N PHE A 19 -9.32 -0.87 1.61
CA PHE A 19 -9.17 -0.97 3.06
C PHE A 19 -8.86 0.38 3.69
N ALA A 20 -9.43 0.63 4.87
CA ALA A 20 -9.05 1.72 5.76
C ALA A 20 -8.84 1.13 7.16
N SER A 21 -7.82 1.59 7.87
CA SER A 21 -7.55 1.13 9.22
C SER A 21 -8.70 1.50 10.18
N PRO A 22 -8.92 0.74 11.26
CA PRO A 22 -9.98 1.07 12.23
C PRO A 22 -9.82 2.46 12.88
N SER A 23 -8.59 2.93 13.07
CA SER A 23 -8.30 4.30 13.55
C SER A 23 -8.61 5.36 12.48
N GLY A 24 -8.67 4.95 11.21
CA GLY A 24 -8.79 5.83 10.07
C GLY A 24 -7.48 6.49 9.66
N LEU A 25 -6.33 6.19 10.29
CA LEU A 25 -5.06 6.85 10.00
C LEU A 25 -4.34 6.31 8.76
N SER A 26 -4.71 5.13 8.26
CA SER A 26 -4.08 4.51 7.08
C SER A 26 -5.11 3.95 6.12
N VAL A 27 -4.73 3.86 4.85
CA VAL A 27 -5.55 3.27 3.79
C VAL A 27 -4.71 2.38 2.89
N ALA A 28 -5.36 1.41 2.26
CA ALA A 28 -4.76 0.59 1.21
C ALA A 28 -5.55 0.66 -0.08
N PHE A 29 -4.83 0.73 -1.19
CA PHE A 29 -5.40 0.91 -2.52
C PHE A 29 -4.60 0.16 -3.59
N VAL A 30 -5.27 -0.12 -4.72
CA VAL A 30 -4.66 -0.81 -5.86
C VAL A 30 -3.62 0.08 -6.54
N ASN A 31 -2.50 -0.51 -6.96
CA ASN A 31 -1.48 0.22 -7.72
C ASN A 31 -1.93 0.38 -9.19
N LEU A 32 -1.85 1.60 -9.73
CA LEU A 32 -2.14 1.90 -11.13
C LEU A 32 -1.18 1.21 -12.11
N LYS A 33 0.07 1.00 -11.69
CA LYS A 33 1.12 0.32 -12.49
C LYS A 33 1.70 -0.84 -11.68
N PRO A 34 0.95 -1.94 -11.53
CA PRO A 34 1.38 -3.07 -10.70
C PRO A 34 2.57 -3.80 -11.34
N LEU A 35 3.60 -4.08 -10.53
CA LEU A 35 4.74 -4.90 -10.95
C LEU A 35 4.39 -6.40 -11.05
N VAL A 36 3.41 -6.83 -10.27
CA VAL A 36 2.86 -8.19 -10.26
C VAL A 36 1.36 -8.11 -9.99
N PRO A 37 0.55 -9.09 -10.42
CA PRO A 37 -0.85 -9.21 -9.98
C PRO A 37 -0.93 -9.13 -8.45
N GLY A 38 -1.83 -8.29 -7.94
CA GLY A 38 -1.99 -8.06 -6.50
C GLY A 38 -1.00 -7.10 -5.86
N HIS A 39 -0.17 -6.39 -6.63
CA HIS A 39 0.64 -5.29 -6.10
C HIS A 39 -0.27 -4.15 -5.60
N VAL A 40 -0.30 -3.97 -4.29
CA VAL A 40 -1.04 -2.89 -3.61
C VAL A 40 -0.12 -1.99 -2.80
N LEU A 41 -0.64 -0.81 -2.43
CA LEU A 41 0.06 0.17 -1.60
C LEU A 41 -0.72 0.40 -0.30
N VAL A 42 0.01 0.57 0.80
CA VAL A 42 -0.52 1.04 2.09
C VAL A 42 0.14 2.37 2.46
N THR A 43 -0.65 3.37 2.83
CA THR A 43 -0.15 4.74 3.10
C THR A 43 -0.92 5.37 4.27
N PRO A 44 -0.32 6.27 5.06
CA PRO A 44 -1.08 7.06 6.02
C PRO A 44 -1.99 8.06 5.32
N ARG A 45 -3.07 8.49 5.97
CA ARG A 45 -4.01 9.48 5.42
C ARG A 45 -3.38 10.85 5.28
N ARG A 46 -2.60 11.26 6.29
CA ARG A 46 -1.87 12.53 6.24
C ARG A 46 -0.71 12.39 5.27
N VAL A 47 -0.59 13.34 4.35
CA VAL A 47 0.54 13.39 3.42
C VAL A 47 1.83 13.66 4.21
N ALA A 48 2.68 12.64 4.28
CA ALA A 48 3.99 12.65 4.91
C ALA A 48 5.02 12.16 3.89
N PRO A 49 5.97 13.01 3.43
CA PRO A 49 6.92 12.64 2.37
C PRO A 49 7.81 11.47 2.71
N ARG A 50 8.30 11.39 3.95
CA ARG A 50 9.25 10.38 4.43
C ARG A 50 8.67 9.59 5.59
N LEU A 51 9.22 8.39 5.81
CA LEU A 51 8.86 7.57 6.98
C LEU A 51 9.16 8.30 8.30
N ALA A 52 10.24 9.08 8.35
CA ALA A 52 10.64 9.88 9.51
C ALA A 52 9.70 11.07 9.80
N ASP A 53 8.80 11.41 8.87
CA ASP A 53 7.84 12.50 9.05
C ASP A 53 6.55 12.05 9.75
N LEU A 54 6.42 10.76 10.08
CA LEU A 54 5.27 10.19 10.78
C LEU A 54 5.33 10.43 12.28
N SER A 55 4.16 10.62 12.91
CA SER A 55 4.05 10.45 14.36
C SER A 55 4.20 8.96 14.73
N GLU A 56 4.45 8.68 16.01
CA GLU A 56 4.47 7.30 16.50
C GLU A 56 3.13 6.59 16.26
N GLU A 57 2.01 7.31 16.46
CA GLU A 57 0.66 6.78 16.23
C GLU A 57 0.42 6.40 14.76
N GLU A 58 0.86 7.24 13.82
CA GLU A 58 0.74 6.96 12.40
C GLU A 58 1.67 5.83 11.95
N PHE A 59 2.87 5.76 12.51
CA PHE A 59 3.81 4.68 12.25
C PHE A 59 3.22 3.33 12.70
N ASP A 60 2.71 3.27 13.92
CA ASP A 60 2.10 2.07 14.48
C ASP A 60 0.86 1.63 13.70
N ASP A 61 -0.03 2.57 13.35
CA ASP A 61 -1.20 2.28 12.54
C ASP A 61 -0.84 1.81 11.13
N LEU A 62 0.17 2.43 10.50
CA LEU A 62 0.64 2.07 9.17
C LEU A 62 1.12 0.61 9.14
N PHE A 63 1.99 0.21 10.07
CA PHE A 63 2.53 -1.16 10.07
C PHE A 63 1.53 -2.20 10.58
N CYS A 64 0.62 -1.82 11.49
CA CYS A 64 -0.53 -2.66 11.81
C CYS A 64 -1.40 -2.93 10.58
N THR A 65 -1.63 -1.88 9.76
CA THR A 65 -2.39 -1.97 8.51
C THR A 65 -1.68 -2.82 7.47
N VAL A 66 -0.37 -2.65 7.28
CA VAL A 66 0.45 -3.47 6.38
C VAL A 66 0.29 -4.95 6.69
N ARG A 67 0.37 -5.35 7.96
CA ARG A 67 0.21 -6.75 8.39
C ARG A 67 -1.16 -7.31 8.00
N VAL A 68 -2.24 -6.54 8.19
CA VAL A 68 -3.60 -6.96 7.84
C VAL A 68 -3.78 -7.07 6.32
N VAL A 69 -3.31 -6.07 5.58
CA VAL A 69 -3.45 -6.01 4.12
C VAL A 69 -2.60 -7.09 3.45
N GLN A 70 -1.38 -7.35 3.91
CA GLN A 70 -0.53 -8.43 3.41
C GLN A 70 -1.27 -9.77 3.48
N ALA A 71 -1.80 -10.14 4.65
CA ALA A 71 -2.51 -11.40 4.84
C ALA A 71 -3.78 -11.49 3.96
N MET A 72 -4.48 -10.37 3.78
CA MET A 72 -5.65 -10.29 2.89
C MET A 72 -5.27 -10.54 1.42
N VAL A 73 -4.21 -9.87 0.95
CA VAL A 73 -3.73 -9.97 -0.43
C VAL A 73 -3.19 -11.37 -0.71
N GLU A 74 -2.37 -11.92 0.18
CA GLU A 74 -1.85 -13.29 0.06
C GLU A 74 -2.97 -14.31 -0.07
N ARG A 75 -3.98 -14.23 0.80
CA ARG A 75 -5.15 -15.11 0.74
C ARG A 75 -5.93 -14.97 -0.56
N TYR A 76 -6.13 -13.75 -1.06
CA TYR A 76 -6.91 -13.50 -2.27
C TYR A 76 -6.20 -14.02 -3.53
N TYR A 77 -4.88 -13.84 -3.61
CA TYR A 77 -4.08 -14.23 -4.77
C TYR A 77 -3.47 -15.63 -4.67
N GLY A 78 -3.76 -16.39 -3.61
CA GLY A 78 -3.18 -17.73 -3.42
C GLY A 78 -1.65 -17.69 -3.30
N ALA A 79 -1.12 -16.68 -2.62
CA ALA A 79 0.30 -16.51 -2.37
C ALA A 79 0.64 -16.92 -0.93
N GLU A 80 1.83 -17.48 -0.73
CA GLU A 80 2.35 -17.85 0.60
C GLU A 80 3.38 -16.86 1.15
N ALA A 81 3.79 -15.88 0.33
CA ALA A 81 4.76 -14.87 0.71
C ALA A 81 4.54 -13.57 -0.08
N SER A 82 5.03 -12.46 0.47
CA SER A 82 5.04 -11.15 -0.17
C SER A 82 6.42 -10.50 -0.06
N ARG A 83 6.81 -9.73 -1.09
CA ARG A 83 7.87 -8.72 -0.93
C ARG A 83 7.24 -7.44 -0.39
N LEU A 84 7.79 -6.96 0.72
CA LEU A 84 7.45 -5.67 1.30
C LEU A 84 8.58 -4.68 1.05
N GLY A 85 8.25 -3.44 0.71
CA GLY A 85 9.27 -2.43 0.44
C GLY A 85 8.78 -1.01 0.67
N ILE A 86 9.67 -0.16 1.16
CA ILE A 86 9.48 1.29 1.24
C ILE A 86 10.62 1.93 0.47
N GLN A 87 10.27 2.73 -0.53
CA GLN A 87 11.22 3.58 -1.23
C GLN A 87 11.21 4.93 -0.52
N ASP A 88 12.01 5.06 0.54
CA ASP A 88 12.04 6.27 1.36
C ASP A 88 13.03 7.29 0.78
N GLY A 89 12.52 8.17 -0.08
CA GLY A 89 13.29 9.24 -0.74
C GLY A 89 13.57 9.04 -2.23
N PRO A 90 13.85 10.13 -2.98
CA PRO A 90 14.05 10.07 -4.43
C PRO A 90 15.15 9.08 -4.86
N ASP A 91 16.28 9.09 -4.16
CA ASP A 91 17.42 8.21 -4.47
C ASP A 91 17.16 6.73 -4.15
N ALA A 92 16.17 6.46 -3.29
CA ALA A 92 15.66 5.12 -3.02
C ALA A 92 14.59 4.67 -4.03
N GLY A 93 14.28 5.50 -5.04
CA GLY A 93 13.30 5.22 -6.08
C GLY A 93 11.90 5.80 -5.83
N GLN A 94 11.72 6.64 -4.80
CA GLN A 94 10.41 7.21 -4.46
C GLN A 94 9.90 8.13 -5.57
N SER A 95 8.88 7.69 -6.32
CA SER A 95 8.29 8.52 -7.39
C SER A 95 7.20 9.47 -6.90
N VAL A 96 6.54 9.15 -5.78
CA VAL A 96 5.50 9.99 -5.17
C VAL A 96 5.98 10.39 -3.77
N PRO A 97 6.12 11.70 -3.46
CA PRO A 97 6.64 12.18 -2.18
C PRO A 97 5.57 12.08 -1.08
N HIS A 98 5.20 10.84 -0.79
CA HIS A 98 4.35 10.44 0.31
C HIS A 98 4.72 8.99 0.66
N VAL A 99 5.03 8.70 1.92
CA VAL A 99 5.41 7.36 2.36
C VAL A 99 4.32 6.33 2.03
N HIS A 100 4.72 5.22 1.42
CA HIS A 100 3.85 4.09 1.13
C HIS A 100 4.65 2.80 1.19
N VAL A 101 4.01 1.77 1.73
CA VAL A 101 4.54 0.41 1.75
C VAL A 101 3.98 -0.34 0.55
N HIS A 102 4.89 -0.82 -0.29
CA HIS A 102 4.57 -1.74 -1.36
C HIS A 102 4.36 -3.14 -0.80
N ILE A 103 3.26 -3.79 -1.20
CA ILE A 103 3.00 -5.20 -0.91
C ILE A 103 2.88 -5.93 -2.25
N LEU A 104 3.85 -6.78 -2.54
CA LEU A 104 3.91 -7.56 -3.78
C LEU A 104 3.77 -9.04 -3.42
N PRO A 105 2.58 -9.64 -3.54
CA PRO A 105 2.42 -11.08 -3.31
C PRO A 105 3.25 -11.87 -4.33
N ILE A 106 3.72 -13.04 -3.92
CA ILE A 106 4.45 -14.00 -4.74
C ILE A 106 3.52 -15.22 -4.92
N PRO A 107 2.83 -15.32 -6.06
CA PRO A 107 1.92 -16.43 -6.32
C PRO A 107 2.67 -17.77 -6.30
N SER A 108 2.08 -18.78 -5.65
CA SER A 108 2.67 -20.13 -5.54
C SER A 108 2.67 -20.89 -6.88
N GLN A 109 1.85 -20.46 -7.82
CA GLN A 109 1.85 -20.91 -9.21
C GLN A 109 1.90 -19.72 -10.17
N PRO A 110 2.45 -19.85 -11.38
CA PRO A 110 2.43 -18.78 -12.37
C PRO A 110 0.99 -18.33 -12.58
N VAL A 111 0.71 -17.05 -12.31
CA VAL A 111 -0.57 -16.45 -12.70
C VAL A 111 -0.52 -16.35 -14.21
N ASP A 112 -1.44 -17.05 -14.87
CA ASP A 112 -1.58 -17.04 -16.32
C ASP A 112 -1.76 -15.58 -16.77
N SER A 113 -0.77 -15.03 -17.47
CA SER A 113 -0.68 -13.60 -17.82
C SER A 113 -1.56 -13.22 -19.01
N THR A 114 -2.59 -14.01 -19.31
CA THR A 114 -3.37 -13.93 -20.55
C THR A 114 -4.81 -13.44 -20.35
N LEU A 115 -5.10 -12.76 -19.22
CA LEU A 115 -6.36 -12.06 -18.97
C LEU A 115 -6.16 -10.55 -18.86
#